data_AF-A0A349JSI5-F1
#
_entry.id   AF-A0A349JSI5-F1
#
_cell.length_a   1.000
_cell.length_b   1.000
_cell.length_c   1.000
_cell.angle_alpha   90.00
_cell.angle_beta   90.00
_cell.angle_gamma   90.00
#
_symmetry.space_group_name_H-M   'P 1'
#
loop_
_entity.id
_entity.type
_entity.pdbx_description
1 polymer ?
#
loop_
_entity_poly.entity_id
_entity_poly.type
_entity_poly.pdbx_seq_one_letter_code
_entity_poly.pdbx_strand_id
1 'polypeptide(L)'
;MTGRFFTKFLALSIAMASVLVAVSPMVAEAQARDASDWVVPRTPDGHPDLQGNWSNATLTPLSRPGNRGPTLTPEEVRRIEEGREALVNERAEASDPDREAPPPGGTNPICIDAATTCYNQVYIDAGSRVAVVNGEARSSLVTIPANGRVPPRTDEARERSAESFALMREFGPYDHPEVR
;
A
#
# COMPACT_ATOMS: atom_id res chain seq x y z
N MET A 1 -56.14 19.07 27.44
CA MET A 1 -55.01 18.63 28.29
C MET A 1 -54.23 17.55 27.54
N THR A 2 -53.39 17.90 26.55
CA THR A 2 -52.64 16.90 25.75
C THR A 2 -51.36 17.45 25.10
N GLY A 3 -50.87 18.63 25.52
CA GLY A 3 -49.65 19.24 24.95
C GLY A 3 -48.41 19.24 25.85
N ARG A 4 -48.54 18.76 27.10
CA ARG A 4 -47.51 18.90 28.15
C ARG A 4 -46.74 17.62 28.47
N PHE A 5 -47.18 16.49 27.93
CA PHE A 5 -46.50 15.19 28.08
C PHE A 5 -45.59 14.89 26.88
N PHE A 6 -45.91 15.36 25.68
CA PHE A 6 -45.12 15.11 24.46
C PHE A 6 -43.74 15.80 24.49
N THR A 7 -43.66 17.01 25.07
CA THR A 7 -42.42 17.78 25.23
C THR A 7 -41.45 17.17 26.25
N LYS A 8 -41.96 16.41 27.24
CA LYS A 8 -41.12 15.75 28.23
C LYS A 8 -40.52 14.43 27.73
N PHE A 9 -41.21 13.71 26.85
CA PHE A 9 -40.66 12.52 26.20
C PHE A 9 -39.62 12.84 25.12
N LEU A 10 -39.75 13.98 24.42
CA LEU A 10 -38.76 14.44 23.43
C LEU A 10 -37.45 14.95 24.08
N ALA A 11 -37.54 15.57 25.26
CA ALA A 11 -36.34 16.03 25.99
C ALA A 11 -35.55 14.85 26.61
N LEU A 12 -36.23 13.76 26.99
CA LEU A 12 -35.60 12.57 27.57
C LEU A 12 -34.88 11.71 26.50
N SER A 13 -35.40 11.67 25.27
CA SER A 13 -34.75 10.97 24.15
C SER A 13 -33.52 11.70 23.61
N ILE A 14 -33.50 13.04 23.65
CA ILE A 14 -32.31 13.84 23.30
C ILE A 14 -31.23 13.69 24.38
N ALA A 15 -31.59 13.67 25.67
CA ALA A 15 -30.63 13.50 26.76
C ALA A 15 -29.99 12.09 26.81
N MET A 16 -30.72 11.05 26.40
CA MET A 16 -30.21 9.68 26.37
C MET A 16 -29.40 9.36 25.10
N ALA A 17 -29.63 10.10 24.00
CA ALA A 17 -28.80 10.02 22.80
C ALA A 17 -27.45 10.77 22.95
N SER A 18 -27.38 11.78 23.83
CA SER A 18 -26.13 12.53 24.09
C SER A 18 -25.14 11.82 25.03
N VAL A 19 -25.54 10.76 25.74
CA VAL A 19 -24.65 10.02 26.67
C VAL A 19 -23.91 8.85 25.99
N LEU A 20 -24.33 8.44 24.79
CA LEU A 20 -23.68 7.35 24.02
C LEU A 20 -22.64 7.84 22.99
N VAL A 21 -22.45 9.15 22.83
CA VAL A 21 -21.48 9.72 21.86
C VAL A 21 -20.12 10.04 22.49
N ALA A 22 -19.97 9.87 23.81
CA ALA A 22 -18.79 10.33 24.55
C ALA A 22 -17.75 9.25 24.90
N VAL A 23 -17.80 8.06 24.31
CA VAL A 23 -16.78 7.02 24.52
C VAL A 23 -16.34 6.40 23.19
N SER A 24 -15.53 7.15 22.44
CA SER A 24 -14.35 6.66 21.70
C SER A 24 -13.84 7.72 20.74
N PRO A 25 -12.68 8.31 21.05
CA PRO A 25 -11.58 8.20 20.12
C PRO A 25 -10.35 7.75 20.91
N MET A 26 -10.25 6.45 21.18
CA MET A 26 -9.07 5.91 21.87
C MET A 26 -8.43 4.79 21.07
N VAL A 27 -8.33 4.93 19.74
CA VAL A 27 -7.39 4.15 18.92
C VAL A 27 -6.99 4.97 17.68
N ALA A 28 -6.40 6.17 17.87
CA ALA A 28 -5.79 6.90 16.75
C ALA A 28 -4.62 7.80 17.16
N GLU A 29 -3.97 7.51 18.29
CA GLU A 29 -2.66 8.08 18.61
C GLU A 29 -1.63 6.97 18.51
N ALA A 30 -1.25 6.65 17.27
CA ALA A 30 0.08 6.15 17.01
C ALA A 30 1.06 7.30 17.29
N GLN A 31 1.31 7.57 18.57
CA GLN A 31 2.40 8.44 18.98
C GLN A 31 3.67 7.86 18.37
N ALA A 32 4.36 8.64 17.53
CA ALA A 32 5.70 8.35 17.08
C ALA A 32 6.59 8.21 18.33
N ARG A 33 6.76 6.98 18.81
CA ARG A 33 7.70 6.67 19.89
C ARG A 33 9.10 6.90 19.32
N ASP A 34 9.93 7.59 20.10
CA ASP A 34 11.35 7.73 19.83
C ASP A 34 11.93 6.33 19.57
N ALA A 35 12.40 6.09 18.35
CA ALA A 35 12.81 4.77 17.90
C ALA A 35 14.08 4.26 18.60
N SER A 36 14.73 5.10 19.42
CA SER A 36 16.01 4.83 20.07
C SER A 36 15.94 3.76 21.17
N ASP A 37 14.77 3.55 21.80
CA ASP A 37 14.61 2.61 22.94
C ASP A 37 13.58 1.49 22.67
N TRP A 38 13.31 1.17 21.41
CA TRP A 38 12.36 0.10 21.09
C TRP A 38 12.91 -1.28 21.47
N VAL A 39 12.20 -1.97 22.36
CA VAL A 39 12.48 -3.37 22.76
C VAL A 39 11.45 -4.28 22.12
N VAL A 40 11.93 -5.33 21.43
CA VAL A 40 11.09 -6.36 20.81
C VAL A 40 10.17 -6.99 21.88
N PRO A 41 8.83 -6.86 21.78
CA PRO A 41 7.92 -7.53 22.70
C PRO A 41 8.11 -9.05 22.61
N ARG A 42 7.80 -9.76 23.70
CA ARG A 42 7.96 -11.21 23.77
C ARG A 42 6.65 -11.88 24.18
N THR A 43 6.41 -13.05 23.60
CA THR A 43 5.33 -13.96 23.99
C THR A 43 5.62 -14.56 25.39
N PRO A 44 4.61 -15.17 26.06
CA PRO A 44 4.81 -15.77 27.39
C PRO A 44 5.89 -16.87 27.46
N ASP A 45 6.15 -17.55 26.34
CA ASP A 45 7.19 -18.55 26.15
C ASP A 45 8.54 -17.95 25.69
N GLY A 46 8.64 -16.62 25.59
CA GLY A 46 9.90 -15.88 25.44
C GLY A 46 10.35 -15.61 24.00
N HIS A 47 9.57 -15.99 22.99
CA HIS A 47 9.85 -15.69 21.59
C HIS A 47 9.52 -14.23 21.23
N PRO A 48 10.15 -13.63 20.20
CA PRO A 48 9.71 -12.36 19.65
C PRO A 48 8.23 -12.39 19.27
N ASP A 49 7.46 -11.46 19.83
CA ASP A 49 6.07 -11.26 19.45
C ASP A 49 6.03 -10.41 18.18
N LEU A 50 5.70 -11.05 17.06
CA LEU A 50 5.55 -10.43 15.74
C LEU A 50 4.07 -10.24 15.36
N GLN A 51 3.15 -10.31 16.32
CA GLN A 51 1.74 -10.03 16.07
C GLN A 51 1.53 -8.54 15.74
N GLY A 52 0.52 -8.24 14.93
CA GLY A 52 0.17 -6.88 14.54
C GLY A 52 -0.26 -6.75 13.09
N ASN A 53 -0.49 -5.51 12.66
CA ASN A 53 -0.72 -5.18 11.27
C ASN A 53 0.61 -4.74 10.64
N TRP A 54 1.04 -5.49 9.62
CA TRP A 54 2.27 -5.24 8.90
C TRP A 54 1.93 -4.86 7.46
N SER A 55 2.59 -3.82 6.94
CA SER A 55 2.52 -3.47 5.52
C SER A 55 3.93 -3.38 4.96
N ASN A 56 4.09 -3.85 3.73
CA ASN A 56 5.31 -3.67 2.93
C ASN A 56 5.17 -2.52 1.92
N ALA A 57 4.06 -1.78 1.96
CA ALA A 57 3.77 -0.71 1.02
C ALA A 57 4.76 0.45 1.21
N THR A 58 5.51 0.76 0.16
CA THR A 58 6.52 1.82 0.18
C THR A 58 6.73 2.41 -1.20
N LEU A 59 7.01 3.71 -1.23
CA LEU A 59 7.42 4.43 -2.43
C LEU A 59 8.91 4.20 -2.77
N THR A 60 9.67 3.56 -1.88
CA THR A 60 11.08 3.24 -2.16
C THR A 60 11.17 2.08 -3.15
N PRO A 61 11.79 2.28 -4.32
CA PRO A 61 11.89 1.23 -5.33
C PRO A 61 12.81 0.10 -4.87
N LEU A 62 12.62 -1.10 -5.41
CA LEU A 62 13.51 -2.23 -5.13
C LEU A 62 14.97 -1.91 -5.52
N SER A 63 15.17 -1.40 -6.73
CA SER A 63 16.49 -1.02 -7.27
C SER A 63 16.64 0.49 -7.40
N ARG A 64 17.86 0.98 -7.17
CA ARG A 64 18.17 2.42 -7.19
C ARG A 64 18.01 3.00 -8.60
N PRO A 65 17.15 4.02 -8.77
CA PRO A 65 16.96 4.67 -10.05
C PRO A 65 18.11 5.61 -10.38
N GLY A 66 18.55 5.58 -11.65
CA GLY A 66 19.62 6.42 -12.16
C GLY A 66 20.92 6.32 -11.35
N ASN A 67 21.53 7.48 -11.10
CA ASN A 67 22.79 7.65 -10.37
C ASN A 67 22.57 8.28 -8.97
N ARG A 68 21.41 8.01 -8.33
CA ARG A 68 21.13 8.55 -6.99
C ARG A 68 22.12 8.01 -5.95
N GLY A 69 22.29 8.75 -4.85
CA GLY A 69 22.94 8.26 -3.64
C GLY A 69 22.09 7.21 -2.91
N PRO A 70 22.62 6.52 -1.89
CA PRO A 70 21.89 5.49 -1.14
C PRO A 70 20.71 6.06 -0.32
N THR A 71 20.79 7.33 0.05
CA THR A 71 19.81 8.04 0.87
C THR A 71 19.17 9.19 0.09
N LEU A 72 17.97 9.57 0.50
CA LEU A 72 17.24 10.72 -0.02
C LEU A 72 17.41 11.90 0.92
N THR A 73 17.53 13.09 0.35
CA THR A 73 17.43 14.34 1.11
C THR A 73 15.97 14.60 1.54
N PRO A 74 15.71 15.38 2.60
CA PRO A 74 14.35 15.71 3.02
C PRO A 74 13.49 16.31 1.90
N GLU A 75 14.09 17.13 1.03
CA GLU A 75 13.41 17.71 -0.12
C GLU A 75 12.99 16.65 -1.15
N GLU A 76 13.85 15.68 -1.42
CA GLU A 76 13.54 14.58 -2.34
C GLU A 76 12.44 13.69 -1.79
N VAL A 77 12.44 13.41 -0.48
CA VAL A 77 11.38 12.68 0.20
C VAL A 77 10.05 13.40 0.03
N ARG A 78 10.01 14.69 0.40
CA ARG A 78 8.80 15.51 0.28
C ARG A 78 8.24 15.47 -1.14
N ARG A 79 9.08 15.73 -2.14
CA ARG A 79 8.66 15.70 -3.56
C ARG A 79 8.09 14.35 -3.99
N ILE A 80 8.65 13.23 -3.53
CA ILE A 80 8.16 11.88 -3.85
C ILE A 80 6.79 11.65 -3.21
N GLU A 81 6.65 11.97 -1.93
CA GLU A 81 5.43 11.71 -1.17
C GLU A 81 4.28 12.64 -1.59
N GLU A 82 4.54 13.93 -1.79
CA GLU A 82 3.57 14.89 -2.35
C GLU A 82 3.17 14.51 -3.78
N GLY A 83 4.13 14.06 -4.60
CA GLY A 83 3.84 13.58 -5.95
C GLY A 83 2.92 12.35 -5.96
N ARG A 84 3.08 11.44 -4.99
CA ARG A 84 2.17 10.30 -4.82
C ARG A 84 0.79 10.76 -4.40
N GLU A 85 0.70 11.65 -3.42
CA GLU A 85 -0.56 12.19 -2.94
C GLU A 85 -1.33 12.90 -4.07
N ALA A 86 -0.66 13.75 -4.83
CA ALA A 86 -1.25 14.43 -5.99
C ALA A 86 -1.80 13.44 -7.02
N LEU A 87 -1.04 12.38 -7.35
CA LEU A 87 -1.49 11.35 -8.30
C LEU A 87 -2.68 10.55 -7.77
N VAL A 88 -2.73 10.28 -6.45
CA VAL A 88 -3.89 9.60 -5.84
C VAL A 88 -5.12 10.50 -5.90
N ASN A 89 -4.98 11.78 -5.56
CA ASN A 89 -6.08 12.74 -5.59
C ASN A 89 -6.62 12.93 -7.01
N GLU A 90 -5.74 13.18 -7.99
CA GLU A 90 -6.10 13.29 -9.41
C GLU A 90 -6.89 12.07 -9.89
N ARG A 91 -6.43 10.86 -9.55
CA ARG A 91 -7.06 9.61 -10.00
C ARG A 91 -8.28 9.19 -9.16
N ALA A 92 -8.56 9.90 -8.07
CA ALA A 92 -9.77 9.73 -7.27
C ALA A 92 -10.89 10.69 -7.70
N GLU A 93 -10.61 11.64 -8.60
CA GLU A 93 -11.63 12.54 -9.13
C GLU A 93 -12.73 11.77 -9.85
N ALA A 94 -13.96 12.30 -9.79
CA ALA A 94 -15.08 11.72 -10.50
C ALA A 94 -14.80 11.74 -12.01
N SER A 95 -15.07 10.61 -12.69
CA SER A 95 -15.01 10.60 -14.14
C SER A 95 -16.10 11.51 -14.71
N ASP A 96 -15.78 12.21 -15.81
CA ASP A 96 -16.76 12.99 -16.57
C ASP A 96 -17.91 12.08 -17.04
N PRO A 97 -19.18 12.37 -16.65
CA PRO A 97 -20.33 11.56 -17.04
C PRO A 97 -20.63 11.65 -18.55
N ASP A 98 -20.19 12.71 -19.22
CA ASP A 98 -20.44 12.96 -20.64
C ASP A 98 -19.28 12.49 -21.54
N ARG A 99 -18.27 11.82 -20.97
CA ARG A 99 -17.14 11.28 -21.74
C ARG A 99 -17.59 10.20 -22.73
N GLU A 100 -16.94 10.17 -23.89
CA GLU A 100 -17.16 9.10 -24.85
C GLU A 100 -16.79 7.73 -24.28
N ALA A 101 -17.49 6.69 -24.74
CA ALA A 101 -17.12 5.32 -24.43
C ALA A 101 -15.68 5.05 -24.94
N PRO A 102 -14.82 4.40 -24.14
CA PRO A 102 -13.49 4.03 -24.59
C PRO A 102 -13.60 3.08 -25.79
N PRO A 103 -12.60 3.08 -26.70
CA PRO A 103 -12.61 2.21 -27.86
C PRO A 103 -12.69 0.73 -27.44
N PRO A 104 -13.24 -0.16 -28.30
CA PRO A 104 -13.22 -1.60 -28.05
C PRO A 104 -11.79 -2.07 -27.75
N GLY A 105 -11.58 -2.74 -26.62
CA GLY A 105 -10.26 -3.16 -26.15
C GLY A 105 -9.55 -2.18 -25.20
N GLY A 106 -10.14 -1.01 -24.94
CA GLY A 106 -9.67 -0.05 -23.96
C GLY A 106 -8.64 0.95 -24.45
N THR A 107 -8.21 1.84 -23.56
CA THR A 107 -7.18 2.85 -23.83
C THR A 107 -5.83 2.38 -23.31
N ASN A 108 -4.74 2.71 -24.01
CA ASN A 108 -3.37 2.30 -23.65
C ASN A 108 -2.93 3.00 -22.32
N PRO A 109 -2.36 2.27 -21.35
CA PRO A 109 -2.04 0.84 -21.36
C PRO A 109 -3.25 -0.08 -21.17
N ILE A 110 -3.34 -1.09 -22.04
CA ILE A 110 -4.24 -2.23 -21.85
C ILE A 110 -3.70 -3.03 -20.67
N CYS A 111 -4.40 -3.01 -19.54
CA CYS A 111 -4.04 -3.75 -18.35
C CYS A 111 -4.54 -5.21 -18.42
N ILE A 112 -3.82 -6.12 -17.76
CA ILE A 112 -4.01 -7.58 -17.81
C ILE A 112 -5.40 -8.03 -17.30
N ASP A 113 -6.07 -7.19 -16.51
CA ASP A 113 -7.28 -7.49 -15.75
C ASP A 113 -8.59 -7.00 -16.38
N ALA A 114 -8.56 -6.18 -17.44
CA ALA A 114 -9.78 -5.76 -18.13
C ALA A 114 -9.56 -5.31 -19.58
N ALA A 115 -10.51 -5.67 -20.45
CA ALA A 115 -10.56 -5.31 -21.86
C ALA A 115 -10.88 -3.82 -22.12
N THR A 116 -10.77 -2.93 -21.13
CA THR A 116 -11.27 -1.54 -21.28
C THR A 116 -10.44 -0.49 -20.54
N THR A 117 -9.88 -0.76 -19.35
CA THR A 117 -8.98 0.15 -18.62
C THR A 117 -8.38 -0.56 -17.39
N CYS A 118 -7.31 -0.02 -16.82
CA CYS A 118 -6.71 -0.49 -15.57
C CYS A 118 -7.61 -0.22 -14.35
N TYR A 119 -7.43 -0.96 -13.25
CA TYR A 119 -8.09 -0.65 -11.99
C TYR A 119 -7.86 0.80 -11.53
N ASN A 120 -8.89 1.39 -10.94
CA ASN A 120 -8.79 2.67 -10.25
C ASN A 120 -7.73 2.60 -9.13
N GLN A 121 -7.07 3.72 -8.84
CA GLN A 121 -6.00 3.75 -7.82
C GLN A 121 -6.46 3.34 -6.43
N VAL A 122 -7.75 3.50 -6.12
CA VAL A 122 -8.32 3.07 -4.83
C VAL A 122 -8.15 1.56 -4.58
N TYR A 123 -7.96 0.75 -5.63
CA TYR A 123 -7.69 -0.70 -5.52
C TYR A 123 -6.19 -1.03 -5.40
N ILE A 124 -5.30 -0.03 -5.46
CA ILE A 124 -3.84 -0.23 -5.47
C ILE A 124 -3.21 0.50 -4.29
N ASP A 125 -2.80 -0.25 -3.26
CA ASP A 125 -2.01 0.27 -2.16
C ASP A 125 -0.52 0.23 -2.50
N ALA A 126 0.00 1.33 -3.05
CA ALA A 126 1.45 1.51 -3.23
C ALA A 126 2.13 2.17 -2.00
N GLY A 127 1.37 2.46 -0.94
CA GLY A 127 1.81 3.26 0.19
C GLY A 127 1.90 4.75 -0.12
N SER A 128 2.30 5.52 0.89
CA SER A 128 2.44 6.99 0.84
C SER A 128 3.79 7.52 1.31
N ARG A 129 4.68 6.62 1.78
CA ARG A 129 5.96 6.99 2.37
C ARG A 129 7.13 6.25 1.75
N VAL A 130 8.29 6.90 1.71
CA VAL A 130 9.56 6.23 1.43
C VAL A 130 9.98 5.38 2.65
N ALA A 131 10.72 4.30 2.42
CA ALA A 131 11.27 3.48 3.48
C ALA A 131 12.35 4.24 4.25
N VAL A 132 12.19 4.31 5.57
CA VAL A 132 13.20 4.85 6.49
C VAL A 132 13.82 3.68 7.24
N VAL A 133 15.13 3.52 7.14
CA VAL A 133 15.89 2.45 7.81
C VAL A 133 16.98 3.10 8.63
N ASN A 134 17.00 2.83 9.94
CA ASN A 134 17.95 3.44 10.89
C ASN A 134 17.95 4.98 10.84
N GLY A 135 16.77 5.59 10.68
CA GLY A 135 16.62 7.05 10.57
C GLY A 135 16.96 7.64 9.20
N GLU A 136 17.39 6.83 8.23
CA GLU A 136 17.72 7.31 6.88
C GLU A 136 16.64 6.95 5.87
N ALA A 137 16.13 7.95 5.14
CA ALA A 137 15.25 7.74 4.00
C ALA A 137 16.03 7.08 2.86
N ARG A 138 15.60 5.88 2.43
CA ARG A 138 16.32 5.06 1.47
C ARG A 138 15.87 5.33 0.03
N SER A 139 16.85 5.47 -0.85
CA SER A 139 16.65 5.60 -2.30
C SER A 139 16.30 4.27 -3.01
N SER A 140 16.57 3.14 -2.36
CA SER A 140 16.34 1.78 -2.84
C SER A 140 16.23 0.79 -1.67
N LEU A 141 15.47 -0.29 -1.85
CA LEU A 141 15.40 -1.38 -0.86
C LEU A 141 16.65 -2.26 -0.91
N VAL A 142 17.20 -2.50 -2.10
CA VAL A 142 18.50 -3.15 -2.23
C VAL A 142 19.59 -2.20 -1.74
N THR A 143 20.37 -2.66 -0.77
CA THR A 143 21.52 -1.93 -0.19
C THR A 143 22.86 -2.59 -0.54
N ILE A 144 22.84 -3.89 -0.86
CA ILE A 144 23.99 -4.66 -1.30
C ILE A 144 23.64 -5.29 -2.64
N PRO A 145 24.40 -5.01 -3.71
CA PRO A 145 25.65 -4.22 -3.76
C PRO A 145 25.42 -2.71 -3.52
N ALA A 146 26.49 -1.96 -3.24
CA ALA A 146 26.41 -0.54 -2.86
C ALA A 146 25.71 0.37 -3.91
N ASN A 147 25.69 -0.06 -5.18
CA ASN A 147 24.93 0.59 -6.25
C ASN A 147 23.40 0.50 -6.08
N GLY A 148 22.92 -0.30 -5.12
CA GLY A 148 21.52 -0.47 -4.77
C GLY A 148 20.70 -1.17 -5.85
N ARG A 149 21.32 -2.01 -6.68
CA ARG A 149 20.66 -2.71 -7.79
C ARG A 149 20.72 -4.22 -7.59
N VAL A 150 19.65 -4.91 -7.98
CA VAL A 150 19.63 -6.37 -7.96
C VAL A 150 20.78 -6.91 -8.81
N PRO A 151 21.65 -7.79 -8.28
CA PRO A 151 22.73 -8.40 -9.05
C PRO A 151 22.20 -9.16 -10.28
N PRO A 152 23.00 -9.25 -11.36
CA PRO A 152 22.66 -10.13 -12.47
C PRO A 152 22.53 -11.57 -11.98
N ARG A 153 21.61 -12.33 -12.57
CA ARG A 153 21.49 -13.78 -12.32
C ARG A 153 22.79 -14.49 -12.71
N THR A 154 23.12 -15.57 -12.00
CA THR A 154 24.21 -16.48 -12.41
C THR A 154 23.80 -17.25 -13.67
N ASP A 155 24.76 -17.91 -14.33
CA ASP A 155 24.48 -18.77 -15.48
C ASP A 155 23.52 -19.90 -15.13
N GLU A 156 23.74 -20.57 -13.99
CA GLU A 156 22.89 -21.67 -13.51
C GLU A 156 21.46 -21.17 -13.21
N ALA A 157 21.31 -19.95 -12.69
CA ALA A 157 19.99 -19.35 -12.47
C ALA A 157 19.28 -18.98 -13.79
N ARG A 158 20.03 -18.59 -14.83
CA ARG A 158 19.48 -18.38 -16.17
C ARG A 158 19.02 -19.70 -16.79
N GLU A 159 19.83 -20.74 -16.68
CA GLU A 159 19.54 -22.06 -17.24
C GLU A 159 18.29 -22.67 -16.59
N ARG A 160 18.20 -22.69 -15.25
CA ARG A 160 16.98 -23.15 -14.55
C ARG A 160 15.72 -22.37 -14.93
N SER A 161 15.83 -21.06 -15.15
CA SER A 161 14.70 -20.25 -15.59
C SER A 161 14.29 -20.59 -17.03
N ALA A 162 15.25 -20.88 -17.90
CA ALA A 162 14.99 -21.30 -19.28
C ALA A 162 14.35 -22.68 -19.34
N GLU A 163 14.83 -23.64 -18.53
CA GLU A 163 14.23 -24.97 -18.37
C GLU A 163 12.79 -24.88 -17.84
N SER A 164 12.56 -24.08 -16.80
CA SER A 164 11.21 -23.87 -16.24
C SER A 164 10.26 -23.29 -17.29
N PHE A 165 10.72 -22.30 -18.06
CA PHE A 165 9.93 -21.71 -19.13
C PHE A 165 9.67 -22.69 -20.28
N ALA A 166 10.66 -23.51 -20.65
CA ALA A 166 10.50 -24.55 -21.65
C ALA A 166 9.45 -25.59 -21.22
N LEU A 167 9.53 -26.07 -19.97
CA LEU A 167 8.56 -26.99 -19.38
C LEU A 167 7.15 -26.41 -19.40
N MET A 168 6.98 -25.15 -18.97
CA MET A 168 5.65 -24.50 -18.95
C MET A 168 5.03 -24.38 -20.33
N ARG A 169 5.84 -24.30 -21.40
CA ARG A 169 5.36 -24.25 -22.78
C ARG A 169 4.90 -25.60 -23.34
N GLU A 170 5.25 -26.71 -22.68
CA GLU A 170 4.77 -28.04 -23.08
C GLU A 170 3.29 -28.25 -22.70
N PHE A 171 2.78 -27.45 -21.77
CA PHE A 171 1.38 -27.50 -21.35
C PHE A 171 0.54 -26.46 -22.07
N GLY A 172 -0.69 -26.84 -22.46
CA GLY A 172 -1.72 -25.88 -22.84
C GLY A 172 -2.08 -24.95 -21.66
N PRO A 173 -2.82 -23.86 -21.91
CA PRO A 173 -3.18 -22.86 -20.89
C PRO A 173 -3.87 -23.41 -19.63
N TYR A 174 -4.43 -24.63 -19.71
CA TYR A 174 -5.16 -25.30 -18.63
C TYR A 174 -4.59 -26.67 -18.25
N ASP A 175 -3.47 -27.09 -18.86
CA ASP A 175 -2.96 -28.46 -18.72
C ASP A 175 -1.80 -28.58 -17.72
N HIS A 176 -1.42 -27.48 -17.06
CA HIS A 176 -0.30 -27.47 -16.12
C HIS A 176 -0.74 -27.89 -14.69
N PRO A 177 0.17 -28.49 -13.89
CA PRO A 177 -0.17 -29.15 -12.62
C PRO A 177 -0.76 -28.25 -11.52
N GLU A 178 -0.78 -26.93 -11.69
CA GLU A 178 -1.28 -25.96 -10.72
C GLU A 178 -2.78 -25.61 -10.90
N VAL A 179 -3.45 -26.08 -11.97
CA VAL A 179 -4.87 -25.82 -12.26
C VAL A 179 -5.79 -26.97 -11.79
N ARG A 180 -5.38 -27.72 -10.75
CA ARG A 180 -6.17 -28.85 -10.21
C ARG A 180 -7.01 -28.48 -9.00
#